data_AF-A0A243BGR4-F1
#
_entry.id   AF-A0A243BGR4-F1
#
_cell.length_a   1.000
_cell.length_b   1.000
_cell.length_c   1.000
_cell.angle_alpha   90.00
_cell.angle_beta   90.00
_cell.angle_gamma   90.00
#
_symmetry.space_group_name_H-M   'P 1'
#
loop_
_entity.id
_entity.type
_entity.pdbx_description
1 polymer ?
#
loop_
_entity_poly.entity_id
_entity_poly.type
_entity_poly.pdbx_seq_one_letter_code
_entity_poly.pdbx_strand_id
1 'polypeptide(L)'
;MARVKTAMQLEQYTIKAQQRKYMKKSRRNLYVALEELDLVFDESEVIRFQEMWEEGKTFIDIAKELGRHQLEIAALIMDQADKNKIKSRPMGLGA
;
A
#
# COMPACT_ATOMS: atom_id res chain seq x y z
N MET A 1 -35.21 25.79 17.50
CA MET A 1 -33.78 25.96 17.89
C MET A 1 -33.04 24.67 17.58
N ALA A 2 -32.01 24.71 16.72
CA ALA A 2 -31.21 23.53 16.40
C ALA A 2 -30.38 23.13 17.64
N ARG A 3 -30.49 21.88 18.10
CA ARG A 3 -29.63 21.37 19.18
C ARG A 3 -28.18 21.39 18.69
N VAL A 4 -27.35 22.19 19.35
CA VAL A 4 -25.90 22.14 19.18
C VAL A 4 -25.43 20.76 19.64
N LYS A 5 -24.84 19.99 18.72
CA LYS A 5 -24.27 18.69 19.04
C LYS A 5 -23.04 18.90 19.91
N THR A 6 -22.88 18.08 20.95
CA THR A 6 -21.66 18.08 21.76
C THR A 6 -20.48 17.56 20.92
N ALA A 7 -19.24 17.88 21.32
CA ALA A 7 -18.03 17.42 20.62
C ALA A 7 -18.03 15.89 20.41
N MET A 8 -18.41 15.13 21.44
CA MET A 8 -18.57 13.68 21.38
C MET A 8 -19.61 13.22 20.32
N GLN A 9 -20.72 13.95 20.18
CA GLN A 9 -21.74 13.64 19.16
C GLN A 9 -21.26 13.95 17.74
N LEU A 10 -20.41 14.97 17.57
CA LEU A 10 -19.74 15.26 16.31
C LEU A 10 -18.71 14.19 15.96
N GLU A 11 -17.88 13.74 16.91
CA GLU A 11 -16.92 12.66 16.70
C GLU A 11 -17.61 11.37 16.28
N GLN A 12 -18.64 10.94 17.02
CA GLN A 12 -19.41 9.73 16.69
C GLN A 12 -20.07 9.83 15.32
N TYR A 13 -20.58 11.00 14.95
CA TYR A 13 -21.15 11.22 13.63
C TYR A 13 -20.09 11.09 12.52
N THR A 14 -18.92 11.68 12.74
CA THR A 14 -17.81 11.66 11.77
C THR A 14 -17.25 10.25 11.59
N ILE A 15 -17.05 9.51 12.70
CA ILE A 15 -16.63 8.10 12.68
C ILE A 15 -17.66 7.25 11.91
N LYS A 16 -18.96 7.40 12.19
CA LYS A 16 -20.02 6.67 11.46
C LYS A 16 -20.11 7.05 9.99
N ALA A 17 -19.78 8.30 9.63
CA ALA A 17 -19.74 8.74 8.24
C ALA A 17 -18.55 8.12 7.49
N GLN A 18 -17.37 8.12 8.11
CA GLN A 18 -16.19 7.46 7.55
C GLN A 18 -16.38 5.95 7.43
N GLN A 19 -16.89 5.29 8.47
CA GLN A 19 -17.22 3.85 8.43
C GLN A 19 -18.20 3.54 7.29
N ARG A 20 -19.27 4.32 7.10
CA ARG A 20 -20.20 4.12 5.97
C ARG A 20 -19.54 4.33 4.59
N LYS A 21 -18.63 5.28 4.48
CA LYS A 21 -17.95 5.59 3.21
C LYS A 21 -16.92 4.52 2.82
N TYR A 22 -16.14 4.04 3.80
CA TYR A 22 -14.97 3.18 3.55
C TYR A 22 -15.20 1.70 3.90
N MET A 23 -16.00 1.38 4.94
CA MET A 23 -16.27 0.01 5.38
C MET A 23 -17.51 -0.57 4.70
N LYS A 24 -17.41 -0.82 3.38
CA LYS A 24 -18.53 -1.31 2.55
C LYS A 24 -18.90 -2.78 2.75
N LYS A 25 -18.05 -3.58 3.40
CA LYS A 25 -18.29 -5.00 3.66
C LYS A 25 -18.28 -5.25 5.16
N SER A 26 -19.34 -5.87 5.67
CA SER A 26 -19.38 -6.39 7.04
C SER A 26 -18.44 -7.60 7.12
N ARG A 27 -17.38 -7.49 7.92
CA ARG A 27 -16.39 -8.55 8.13
C ARG A 27 -16.30 -8.80 9.63
N ARG A 28 -16.31 -10.07 10.04
CA ARG A 28 -16.04 -10.50 11.43
C ARG A 28 -14.67 -11.16 11.44
N ASN A 29 -13.90 -10.96 12.51
CA ASN A 29 -12.54 -11.50 12.69
C ASN A 29 -11.61 -11.14 11.53
N LEU A 30 -11.25 -9.86 11.45
CA LEU A 30 -10.39 -9.31 10.41
C LEU A 30 -8.97 -9.87 10.54
N TYR A 31 -8.48 -10.45 9.45
CA TYR A 31 -7.06 -10.65 9.21
C TYR A 31 -6.60 -9.61 8.18
N VAL A 32 -5.57 -8.85 8.51
CA VAL A 32 -4.98 -7.84 7.62
C VAL A 32 -3.64 -8.41 7.15
N ALA A 33 -3.57 -8.79 5.88
CA ALA A 33 -2.32 -9.24 5.29
C ALA A 33 -1.34 -8.06 5.21
N LEU A 34 -0.06 -8.33 5.51
CA LEU A 34 1.03 -7.35 5.45
C LEU A 34 0.87 -6.14 6.38
N GLU A 35 0.12 -6.29 7.48
CA GLU A 35 -0.13 -5.19 8.44
C GLU A 35 1.15 -4.59 9.04
N GLU A 36 2.20 -5.40 9.18
CA GLU A 36 3.48 -4.98 9.76
C GLU A 36 4.43 -4.33 8.74
N LEU A 37 4.08 -4.33 7.45
CA LEU A 37 4.93 -3.79 6.38
C LEU A 37 4.62 -2.31 6.13
N ASP A 38 5.67 -1.54 5.87
CA ASP A 38 5.54 -0.16 5.43
C ASP A 38 5.42 -0.10 3.91
N LEU A 39 4.17 0.01 3.44
CA LEU A 39 3.84 0.15 2.01
C LEU A 39 3.80 1.61 1.55
N VAL A 40 4.28 2.54 2.37
CA VAL A 40 4.44 3.94 1.99
C VAL A 40 5.86 4.14 1.49
N PHE A 41 5.98 4.56 0.24
CA PHE A 41 7.25 4.81 -0.42
C PHE A 41 7.39 6.30 -0.72
N ASP A 42 8.60 6.81 -0.52
CA ASP A 42 8.97 8.11 -1.05
C ASP A 42 9.05 8.05 -2.58
N GLU A 43 8.74 9.16 -3.25
CA GLU A 43 8.80 9.22 -4.71
C GLU A 43 10.20 8.90 -5.25
N SER A 44 11.25 9.30 -4.53
CA SER A 44 12.64 8.97 -4.85
C SER A 44 12.92 7.46 -4.77
N GLU A 45 12.36 6.75 -3.79
CA GLU A 45 12.49 5.29 -3.69
C GLU A 45 11.80 4.61 -4.88
N VAL A 46 10.64 5.12 -5.29
CA VAL A 46 9.90 4.60 -6.44
C VAL A 46 10.68 4.80 -7.75
N ILE A 47 11.28 5.98 -7.96
CA ILE A 47 12.13 6.25 -9.12
C ILE A 47 13.35 5.33 -9.12
N ARG A 48 14.06 5.24 -7.98
CA ARG A 48 15.24 4.40 -7.85
C ARG A 48 14.93 2.92 -8.07
N PHE A 49 13.78 2.46 -7.57
CA PHE A 49 13.23 1.13 -7.86
C PHE A 49 13.07 0.91 -9.36
N GLN A 50 12.48 1.86 -10.10
CA GLN A 50 12.26 1.73 -11.54
C GLN A 50 13.58 1.65 -12.33
N GLU A 51 14.55 2.49 -12.00
CA GLU A 51 15.89 2.46 -12.62
C GLU A 51 16.55 1.08 -12.43
N MET A 52 16.61 0.61 -11.18
CA MET A 52 17.20 -0.68 -10.84
C MET A 52 16.42 -1.85 -11.44
N TRP A 53 15.10 -1.72 -11.51
CA TRP A 53 14.28 -2.65 -12.24
C TRP A 53 14.78 -2.64 -13.68
N GLU A 54 14.69 -1.56 -14.45
CA GLU A 54 15.15 -1.49 -15.85
C GLU A 54 16.56 -2.06 -16.09
N GLU A 55 17.53 -1.82 -15.20
CA GLU A 55 18.90 -2.38 -15.23
C GLU A 55 18.97 -3.92 -15.16
N GLY A 56 17.89 -4.59 -14.76
CA GLY A 56 17.85 -6.05 -14.66
C GLY A 56 18.09 -6.59 -13.25
N LYS A 57 18.19 -5.72 -12.23
CA LYS A 57 18.44 -6.18 -10.85
C LYS A 57 17.30 -7.03 -10.32
N THR A 58 17.64 -7.97 -9.45
CA THR A 58 16.63 -8.79 -8.77
C THR A 58 15.92 -7.97 -7.70
N PHE A 59 14.67 -8.32 -7.37
CA PHE A 59 13.95 -7.62 -6.31
C PHE A 59 14.62 -7.76 -4.93
N ILE A 60 15.41 -8.81 -4.73
CA ILE A 60 16.20 -9.03 -3.51
C ILE A 60 17.33 -7.99 -3.42
N ASP A 61 18.02 -7.74 -4.52
CA ASP A 61 19.09 -6.73 -4.57
C ASP A 61 18.51 -5.32 -4.41
N ILE A 62 17.36 -5.07 -5.02
CA ILE A 62 16.62 -3.81 -4.87
C ILE A 62 16.19 -3.60 -3.41
N ALA A 63 15.67 -4.63 -2.74
CA ALA A 63 15.29 -4.55 -1.33
C ALA A 63 16.49 -4.23 -0.43
N LYS A 64 17.65 -4.84 -0.70
CA LYS A 64 18.89 -4.53 0.03
C LYS A 64 19.36 -3.10 -0.20
N GLU A 65 19.34 -2.62 -1.44
CA GLU A 65 19.76 -1.26 -1.79
C GLU A 65 18.85 -0.22 -1.11
N LEU A 66 17.54 -0.43 -1.15
CA LEU A 66 16.56 0.49 -0.55
C LEU A 66 16.46 0.33 0.98
N GLY A 67 17.09 -0.69 1.57
CA GLY A 67 16.98 -0.98 2.99
C GLY A 67 15.57 -1.38 3.44
N ARG A 68 14.77 -1.95 2.52
CA ARG A 68 13.34 -2.26 2.70
C ARG A 68 13.10 -3.77 2.80
N HIS A 69 11.95 -4.16 3.33
CA HIS A 69 11.59 -5.57 3.42
C HIS A 69 11.27 -6.14 2.01
N GLN A 70 11.64 -7.40 1.75
CA GLN A 70 11.45 -8.00 0.43
C GLN A 70 9.97 -8.02 -0.01
N LEU A 71 9.06 -8.22 0.95
CA LEU A 71 7.61 -8.21 0.69
C LEU A 71 7.06 -6.81 0.36
N GLU A 72 7.68 -5.74 0.88
CA GLU A 72 7.33 -4.36 0.52
C GLU A 72 7.68 -4.12 -0.95
N ILE A 73 8.88 -4.53 -1.37
CA ILE A 73 9.29 -4.44 -2.78
C ILE A 73 8.42 -5.33 -3.66
N ALA A 74 8.02 -6.53 -3.20
CA ALA A 74 7.09 -7.38 -3.94
C ALA A 74 5.72 -6.70 -4.13
N ALA A 75 5.20 -6.03 -3.10
CA ALA A 75 3.98 -5.24 -3.20
C ALA A 75 4.12 -4.07 -4.18
N LEU A 76 5.27 -3.38 -4.16
CA LEU A 76 5.58 -2.30 -5.09
C LEU A 76 5.67 -2.80 -6.54
N ILE A 77 6.26 -3.98 -6.78
CA ILE A 77 6.30 -4.61 -8.11
C ILE A 77 4.87 -4.87 -8.62
N MET A 78 3.99 -5.42 -7.77
CA MET A 78 2.60 -5.67 -8.15
C MET A 78 1.88 -4.38 -8.53
N ASP A 79 2.02 -3.31 -7.74
CA ASP A 79 1.39 -2.01 -8.01
C ASP A 79 1.94 -1.36 -9.30
N GLN A 80 3.26 -1.36 -9.49
CA GLN A 80 3.89 -0.77 -10.68
C GLN A 80 3.61 -1.57 -11.95
N ALA A 81 3.46 -2.89 -11.85
CA ALA A 81 3.06 -3.75 -12.96
C ALA A 81 1.62 -3.47 -13.38
N ASP A 82 0.68 -3.38 -12.43
CA ASP A 82 -0.73 -3.04 -12.70
C ASP A 82 -0.87 -1.66 -13.38
N LYS A 83 -0.05 -0.69 -12.95
CA LYS A 83 0.03 0.65 -13.55
C LYS A 83 0.80 0.71 -14.88
N ASN A 84 1.27 -0.42 -15.40
CA ASN A 84 2.11 -0.52 -16.60
C ASN A 84 3.37 0.38 -16.56
N LYS A 85 3.91 0.62 -15.36
CA LYS A 85 5.12 1.42 -15.14
C LYS A 85 6.41 0.61 -15.28
N ILE A 86 6.31 -0.71 -15.15
CA ILE A 86 7.43 -1.63 -15.35
C ILE A 86 7.06 -2.72 -16.35
N LYS A 87 8.05 -3.23 -17.09
CA LYS A 87 7.86 -4.39 -17.97
C LYS A 87 7.83 -5.67 -17.13
N SER A 88 6.88 -6.55 -17.43
CA SER A 88 6.84 -7.90 -16.88
C SER A 88 8.10 -8.66 -17.25
N ARG A 89 8.65 -9.42 -16.31
CA ARG A 89 9.87 -10.21 -16.47
C ARG A 89 9.58 -11.66 -16.16
N PRO A 90 10.24 -12.62 -16.84
CA PRO A 90 10.09 -14.04 -16.54
C PRO A 90 10.51 -14.44 -15.11
N MET A 91 11.18 -13.56 -14.36
CA MET A 91 11.50 -13.73 -12.93
C MET A 91 10.78 -12.72 -12.01
N GLY A 92 9.74 -12.05 -12.51
CA GLY A 92 8.95 -11.06 -11.77
C GLY A 92 7.64 -11.67 -11.29
N LEU A 93 7.67 -12.35 -10.12
CA LEU A 93 6.49 -12.83 -9.39
C LEU A 93 5.44 -13.59 -10.24
N GLY A 94 5.92 -14.37 -11.21
CA GLY A 94 5.08 -15.22 -12.05
C GLY A 94 5.91 -16.33 -12.65
N ALA A 95 5.87 -17.49 -12.01
CA ALA A 95 6.03 -18.78 -12.67
C ALA A 95 4.64 -19.43 -12.74
#